data_AF-A0A383DY72-F1
#
_entry.id   AF-A0A383DY72-F1
#
_cell.length_a   1.000
_cell.length_b   1.000
_cell.length_c   1.000
_cell.angle_alpha   90.00
_cell.angle_beta   90.00
_cell.angle_gamma   90.00
#
_symmetry.space_group_name_H-M   'P 1'
#
loop_
_entity.id
_entity.type
_entity.pdbx_description
1 polymer ?
#
loop_
_entity_poly.entity_id
_entity_poly.type
_entity_poly.pdbx_seq_one_letter_code
_entity_poly.pdbx_strand_id
1 'polypeptide(L)'
;VPLHACEHFYFLTSAVPNLGDMPVVRVPDESAYYKEDAGKILVGLFEPNAKPWAQNGIPEDFSFDQIPDDLEHCMPYLELAMKRVPVMENLGIETLFNGPESFTPDDNFQIGESPELENFYVAAGFNSIGIQAAGGAGKYLAEWIISGEPPCDLWEVDIRRNQPFQNNKTYLANRVTETLGYLYDNHYPYHQYETARGLRKTPLYEFYKDRGACFGEVAGWERANWFVPKEMI
;
A
#
# COMPACT_ATOMS: atom_id res chain seq x y z
N VAL A 1 -13.02 2.58 -9.52
CA VAL A 1 -12.10 1.61 -8.88
C VAL A 1 -11.25 2.40 -7.88
N PRO A 2 -11.47 2.21 -6.57
CA PRO A 2 -10.74 2.95 -5.53
C PRO A 2 -9.26 2.54 -5.46
N LEU A 3 -8.42 3.27 -6.19
CA LEU A 3 -6.97 3.14 -6.12
C LEU A 3 -6.30 4.48 -6.44
N HIS A 4 -5.05 4.63 -6.04
CA HIS A 4 -4.26 5.84 -6.28
C HIS A 4 -2.79 5.49 -6.47
N ALA A 5 -2.11 6.21 -7.35
CA ALA A 5 -0.69 6.03 -7.55
C ALA A 5 0.09 6.56 -6.33
N CYS A 6 1.09 5.82 -5.89
CA CYS A 6 2.04 6.23 -4.86
C CYS A 6 3.45 6.08 -5.40
N GLU A 7 4.35 6.98 -5.03
CA GLU A 7 5.79 6.82 -5.28
C GLU A 7 6.30 5.59 -4.51
N HIS A 8 7.10 4.76 -5.15
CA HIS A 8 7.78 3.62 -4.55
C HIS A 8 9.25 3.60 -4.98
N PHE A 9 10.14 3.41 -4.01
CA PHE A 9 11.58 3.58 -4.20
C PHE A 9 12.34 2.26 -4.13
N TYR A 10 13.32 2.10 -5.02
CA TYR A 10 14.38 1.12 -4.84
C TYR A 10 15.75 1.64 -5.30
N PHE A 11 16.78 1.04 -4.73
CA PHE A 11 18.18 1.31 -4.96
C PHE A 11 18.85 0.08 -5.56
N LEU A 12 19.71 0.27 -6.55
CA LEU A 12 20.64 -0.76 -7.01
C LEU A 12 22.05 -0.29 -6.73
N THR A 13 22.82 -1.12 -6.03
CA THR A 13 24.24 -0.87 -5.82
C THR A 13 25.06 -1.11 -7.08
N SER A 14 26.33 -0.73 -7.05
CA SER A 14 27.33 -1.31 -7.93
C SER A 14 27.44 -2.83 -7.72
N ALA A 15 27.94 -3.52 -8.75
CA ALA A 15 28.12 -4.97 -8.69
C ALA A 15 29.04 -5.38 -7.53
N VAL A 16 28.64 -6.41 -6.80
CA VAL A 16 29.38 -6.98 -5.68
C VAL A 16 30.10 -8.25 -6.15
N PRO A 17 31.44 -8.28 -6.13
CA PRO A 17 32.20 -9.45 -6.56
C PRO A 17 31.80 -10.70 -5.77
N ASN A 18 31.46 -11.78 -6.48
CA ASN A 18 31.11 -13.08 -5.89
C ASN A 18 29.87 -13.05 -4.95
N LEU A 19 28.90 -12.16 -5.18
CA LEU A 19 27.66 -12.07 -4.37
C LEU A 19 26.88 -13.40 -4.33
N GLY A 20 26.93 -14.18 -5.40
CA GLY A 20 26.24 -15.47 -5.49
C GLY A 20 24.72 -15.33 -5.49
N ASP A 21 24.01 -16.46 -5.46
CA ASP A 21 22.56 -16.48 -5.28
C ASP A 21 22.22 -16.33 -3.79
N MET A 22 21.48 -15.27 -3.46
CA MET A 22 21.18 -14.87 -2.07
C MET A 22 19.67 -14.87 -1.84
N PRO A 23 19.21 -15.28 -0.64
CA PRO A 23 17.80 -15.22 -0.32
C PRO A 23 17.31 -13.78 -0.28
N VAL A 24 16.04 -13.57 -0.65
CA VAL A 24 15.36 -12.30 -0.39
C VAL A 24 15.22 -12.10 1.12
N VAL A 25 15.67 -10.96 1.60
CA VAL A 25 15.58 -10.57 3.02
C VAL A 25 14.56 -9.45 3.14
N ARG A 26 13.65 -9.54 4.11
CA ARG A 26 12.76 -8.43 4.49
C ARG A 26 13.07 -8.05 5.93
N VAL A 27 13.22 -6.76 6.18
CA VAL A 27 13.44 -6.21 7.52
C VAL A 27 12.39 -5.13 7.76
N PRO A 28 11.20 -5.52 8.26
CA PRO A 28 10.08 -4.60 8.48
C PRO A 28 10.44 -3.40 9.37
N ASP A 29 11.22 -3.63 10.44
CA ASP A 29 11.71 -2.59 11.35
C ASP A 29 12.54 -1.48 10.66
N GLU A 30 13.08 -1.77 9.47
CA GLU A 30 13.88 -0.84 8.66
C GLU A 30 13.11 -0.34 7.43
N SER A 31 11.84 -0.74 7.28
CA SER A 31 11.03 -0.50 6.07
C SER A 31 11.71 -0.99 4.78
N ALA A 32 12.57 -2.02 4.86
CA ALA A 32 13.45 -2.37 3.76
C ALA A 32 13.37 -3.86 3.38
N TYR A 33 13.48 -4.14 2.09
CA TYR A 33 13.76 -5.48 1.57
C TYR A 33 14.98 -5.48 0.66
N TYR A 34 15.66 -6.62 0.64
CA TYR A 34 16.92 -6.83 -0.05
C TYR A 34 16.79 -8.03 -0.95
N LYS A 35 17.29 -7.93 -2.18
CA LYS A 35 17.46 -9.07 -3.06
C LYS A 35 18.71 -8.92 -3.89
N GLU A 36 19.25 -10.05 -4.32
CA GLU A 36 20.23 -10.04 -5.41
C GLU A 36 19.53 -9.65 -6.72
N ASP A 37 20.25 -8.87 -7.53
CA ASP A 37 19.82 -8.51 -8.88
C ASP A 37 21.04 -8.38 -9.81
N ALA A 38 21.29 -9.41 -10.62
CA ALA A 38 22.35 -9.45 -11.62
C ALA A 38 23.75 -9.07 -11.08
N GLY A 39 24.11 -9.63 -9.92
CA GLY A 39 25.36 -9.39 -9.20
C GLY A 39 25.36 -8.12 -8.36
N LYS A 40 24.23 -7.44 -8.21
CA LYS A 40 24.05 -6.24 -7.38
C LYS A 40 23.15 -6.53 -6.19
N ILE A 41 23.17 -5.62 -5.22
CA ILE A 41 22.20 -5.61 -4.13
C ILE A 41 21.11 -4.60 -4.51
N LEU A 42 19.86 -5.07 -4.56
CA LEU A 42 18.69 -4.21 -4.63
C LEU A 42 18.16 -3.98 -3.22
N VAL A 43 17.87 -2.73 -2.88
CA VAL A 43 17.16 -2.36 -1.65
C VAL A 43 15.89 -1.62 -2.03
N GLY A 44 14.71 -2.16 -1.71
CA GLY A 44 13.44 -1.47 -1.91
C GLY A 44 12.80 -1.10 -0.58
N LEU A 45 11.98 -0.04 -0.61
CA LEU A 45 11.45 0.59 0.60
C LEU A 45 9.91 0.50 0.71
N PHE A 46 9.44 0.23 1.93
CA PHE A 46 8.04 0.35 2.34
C PHE A 46 7.95 1.31 3.52
N GLU A 47 8.22 2.57 3.23
CA GLU A 47 8.40 3.59 4.24
C GLU A 47 7.08 4.23 4.71
N PRO A 48 6.98 4.60 6.00
CA PRO A 48 5.92 5.48 6.49
C PRO A 48 5.93 6.84 5.77
N ASN A 49 4.78 7.52 5.78
CA ASN A 49 4.59 8.82 5.11
C ASN A 49 4.86 8.76 3.61
N ALA A 50 4.28 7.76 2.96
CA ALA A 50 4.39 7.55 1.54
C ALA A 50 3.83 8.72 0.73
N LYS A 51 4.32 8.89 -0.49
CA LYS A 51 4.03 10.07 -1.31
C LYS A 51 3.00 9.76 -2.39
N PRO A 52 1.72 10.19 -2.22
CA PRO A 52 0.71 10.04 -3.26
C PRO A 52 1.11 10.84 -4.50
N TRP A 53 1.04 10.21 -5.67
CA TRP A 53 1.43 10.82 -6.93
C TRP A 53 0.24 11.01 -7.87
N ALA A 54 0.34 11.98 -8.78
CA ALA A 54 -0.60 12.20 -9.88
C ALA A 54 -2.08 12.42 -9.49
N GLN A 55 -2.36 13.14 -8.39
CA GLN A 55 -3.74 13.57 -8.03
C GLN A 55 -4.47 14.29 -9.19
N ASN A 56 -3.71 15.05 -9.98
CA ASN A 56 -4.19 15.82 -11.13
C ASN A 56 -4.24 15.02 -12.45
N GLY A 57 -3.91 13.72 -12.41
CA GLY A 57 -3.84 12.85 -13.58
C GLY A 57 -2.40 12.41 -13.90
N ILE A 58 -2.31 11.24 -14.53
CA ILE A 58 -1.07 10.67 -15.06
C ILE A 58 -0.97 11.13 -16.52
N PRO A 59 0.21 11.60 -17.01
CA PRO A 59 0.40 11.93 -18.41
C PRO A 59 0.07 10.74 -19.33
N GLU A 60 -0.59 10.98 -20.46
CA GLU A 60 -1.03 9.91 -21.38
C GLU A 60 0.14 9.17 -22.04
N ASP A 61 1.30 9.81 -22.14
CA ASP A 61 2.53 9.27 -22.69
C ASP A 61 3.44 8.62 -21.64
N PHE A 62 3.05 8.60 -20.37
CA PHE A 62 3.83 7.98 -19.30
C PHE A 62 3.86 6.45 -19.46
N SER A 63 4.99 5.93 -19.93
CA SER A 63 5.23 4.49 -20.09
C SER A 63 6.73 4.21 -20.12
N PHE A 64 7.15 3.12 -19.46
CA PHE A 64 8.58 2.79 -19.29
C PHE A 64 9.43 3.95 -18.75
N ASP A 65 8.81 4.80 -17.93
CA ASP A 65 9.39 6.01 -17.37
C ASP A 65 9.39 5.93 -15.83
N GLN A 66 10.01 6.92 -15.19
CA GLN A 66 10.16 7.04 -13.74
C GLN A 66 9.73 8.42 -13.26
N ILE A 67 9.33 8.50 -11.99
CA ILE A 67 9.07 9.75 -11.29
C ILE A 67 10.42 10.36 -10.89
N PRO A 68 10.56 11.69 -10.75
CA PRO A 68 11.76 12.28 -10.16
C PRO A 68 12.13 11.62 -8.83
N ASP A 69 13.41 11.36 -8.63
CA ASP A 69 13.89 10.77 -7.39
C ASP A 69 13.75 11.73 -6.19
N ASP A 70 13.78 11.15 -4.98
CA ASP A 70 13.75 11.88 -3.72
C ASP A 70 14.70 11.21 -2.72
N LEU A 71 15.99 11.46 -2.92
CA LEU A 71 17.04 10.89 -2.07
C LEU A 71 16.91 11.34 -0.61
N GLU A 72 16.43 12.55 -0.35
CA GLU A 72 16.27 13.09 1.01
C GLU A 72 15.22 12.29 1.80
N HIS A 73 14.07 12.01 1.18
CA HIS A 73 13.04 11.15 1.75
C HIS A 73 13.55 9.74 2.07
N CYS A 74 14.41 9.19 1.20
CA CYS A 74 14.88 7.81 1.34
C CYS A 74 16.10 7.65 2.25
N MET A 75 16.90 8.71 2.46
CA MET A 75 18.19 8.64 3.15
C MET A 75 18.12 7.97 4.53
N PRO A 76 17.12 8.26 5.41
CA PRO A 76 17.05 7.64 6.73
C PRO A 76 16.98 6.11 6.66
N TYR A 77 16.25 5.57 5.69
CA TYR A 77 16.09 4.12 5.48
C TYR A 77 17.33 3.51 4.82
N LEU A 78 17.96 4.26 3.91
CA LEU A 78 19.21 3.83 3.29
C LEU A 78 20.35 3.75 4.31
N GLU A 79 20.42 4.65 5.30
CA GLU A 79 21.37 4.55 6.40
C GLU A 79 21.16 3.30 7.27
N LEU A 80 19.90 2.93 7.52
CA LEU A 80 19.58 1.67 8.21
C LEU A 80 20.00 0.47 7.36
N ALA A 81 19.75 0.53 6.05
CA ALA A 81 20.14 -0.53 5.12
C ALA A 81 21.66 -0.72 5.04
N MET A 82 22.44 0.37 5.04
CA MET A 82 23.90 0.30 5.10
C MET A 82 24.39 -0.30 6.42
N LYS A 83 23.77 0.04 7.55
CA LYS A 83 24.09 -0.61 8.85
C LYS A 83 23.77 -2.11 8.84
N ARG A 84 22.68 -2.52 8.18
CA ARG A 84 22.26 -3.91 8.03
C ARG A 84 23.20 -4.71 7.14
N VAL A 85 23.64 -4.11 6.04
CA VAL A 85 24.52 -4.71 5.03
C VAL A 85 25.76 -3.82 4.85
N PRO A 86 26.76 -3.91 5.74
CA PRO A 86 27.87 -2.95 5.80
C PRO A 86 28.72 -2.82 4.53
N VAL A 87 28.72 -3.84 3.65
CA VAL A 87 29.42 -3.73 2.36
C VAL A 87 28.86 -2.59 1.50
N MET A 88 27.56 -2.25 1.65
CA MET A 88 26.91 -1.17 0.92
C MET A 88 27.53 0.20 1.18
N GLU A 89 28.15 0.44 2.34
CA GLU A 89 28.84 1.71 2.65
C GLU A 89 29.99 2.00 1.67
N ASN A 90 30.52 0.97 1.02
CA ASN A 90 31.64 1.06 0.09
C ASN A 90 31.22 0.89 -1.38
N LEU A 91 29.93 0.75 -1.66
CA LEU A 91 29.38 0.58 -3.01
C LEU A 91 28.79 1.89 -3.50
N GLY A 92 28.89 2.14 -4.81
CA GLY A 92 28.11 3.20 -5.45
C GLY A 92 26.64 2.82 -5.54
N ILE A 93 25.76 3.83 -5.63
CA ILE A 93 24.37 3.66 -6.06
C ILE A 93 24.34 3.88 -7.57
N GLU A 94 24.06 2.82 -8.34
CA GLU A 94 23.95 2.91 -9.80
C GLU A 94 22.55 3.33 -10.25
N THR A 95 21.54 3.03 -9.46
CA THR A 95 20.17 3.41 -9.75
C THR A 95 19.47 3.77 -8.45
N LEU A 96 18.87 4.95 -8.46
CA LEU A 96 17.81 5.34 -7.55
C LEU A 96 16.55 5.44 -8.41
N PHE A 97 15.64 4.49 -8.24
CA PHE A 97 14.41 4.43 -8.99
C PHE A 97 13.25 4.90 -8.12
N ASN A 98 12.39 5.73 -8.71
CA ASN A 98 11.10 6.10 -8.15
C ASN A 98 10.01 5.78 -9.18
N GLY A 99 9.16 4.80 -8.87
CA GLY A 99 8.08 4.37 -9.77
C GLY A 99 6.70 4.65 -9.20
N PRO A 100 5.69 4.86 -10.06
CA PRO A 100 4.31 4.86 -9.62
C PRO A 100 3.83 3.42 -9.40
N GLU A 101 3.31 3.15 -8.21
CA GLU A 101 2.57 1.92 -7.91
C GLU A 101 1.13 2.22 -7.55
N SER A 102 0.21 1.33 -7.95
CA SER A 102 -1.21 1.49 -7.63
C SER A 102 -1.49 0.94 -6.25
N PHE A 103 -1.85 1.82 -5.31
CA PHE A 103 -2.26 1.48 -3.94
C PHE A 103 -3.78 1.59 -3.75
N THR A 104 -4.33 0.73 -2.89
CA THR A 104 -5.76 0.73 -2.51
C THR A 104 -5.93 1.21 -1.06
N PRO A 105 -7.13 1.66 -0.66
CA PRO A 105 -7.36 2.19 0.69
C PRO A 105 -7.08 1.26 1.87
N ASP A 106 -6.99 -0.04 1.62
CA ASP A 106 -6.85 -1.11 2.61
C ASP A 106 -5.64 -2.01 2.35
N ASP A 107 -4.74 -1.55 1.49
CA ASP A 107 -3.52 -2.24 1.06
C ASP A 107 -3.71 -3.61 0.37
N ASN A 108 -4.95 -3.99 0.02
CA ASN A 108 -5.25 -5.22 -0.71
C ASN A 108 -5.65 -4.95 -2.16
N PHE A 109 -5.29 -5.86 -3.07
CA PHE A 109 -5.76 -5.77 -4.45
C PHE A 109 -7.27 -5.98 -4.59
N GLN A 110 -7.80 -5.63 -5.77
CA GLN A 110 -9.23 -5.68 -6.04
C GLN A 110 -9.50 -6.47 -7.32
N ILE A 111 -10.24 -7.56 -7.18
CA ILE A 111 -10.70 -8.41 -8.28
C ILE A 111 -12.21 -8.62 -8.23
N GLY A 112 -12.81 -8.93 -9.38
CA GLY A 112 -14.20 -9.38 -9.48
C GLY A 112 -15.05 -8.57 -10.45
N GLU A 113 -16.32 -8.95 -10.56
CA GLU A 113 -17.28 -8.26 -11.41
C GLU A 113 -17.67 -6.89 -10.81
N SER A 114 -17.68 -5.87 -11.65
CA SER A 114 -18.08 -4.52 -11.28
C SER A 114 -19.55 -4.48 -10.85
N PRO A 115 -19.88 -3.84 -9.71
CA PRO A 115 -21.27 -3.68 -9.29
C PRO A 115 -22.06 -2.72 -10.18
N GLU A 116 -21.38 -1.94 -11.03
CA GLU A 116 -21.99 -0.89 -11.86
C GLU A 116 -22.21 -1.32 -13.31
N LEU A 117 -21.61 -2.45 -13.73
CA LEU A 117 -21.67 -2.90 -15.11
C LEU A 117 -21.54 -4.43 -15.18
N GLU A 118 -22.62 -5.08 -15.60
CA GLU A 118 -22.67 -6.53 -15.82
C GLU A 118 -21.63 -6.96 -16.88
N ASN A 119 -20.99 -8.10 -16.64
CA ASN A 119 -19.92 -8.67 -17.47
C ASN A 119 -18.67 -7.78 -17.61
N PHE A 120 -18.47 -6.82 -16.70
CA PHE A 120 -17.24 -6.02 -16.62
C PHE A 120 -16.42 -6.40 -15.40
N TYR A 121 -15.23 -6.96 -15.59
CA TYR A 121 -14.38 -7.45 -14.52
C TYR A 121 -13.20 -6.51 -14.26
N VAL A 122 -12.86 -6.36 -12.99
CA VAL A 122 -11.72 -5.56 -12.52
C VAL A 122 -10.63 -6.50 -11.99
N ALA A 123 -9.38 -6.17 -12.27
CA ALA A 123 -8.19 -6.71 -11.62
C ALA A 123 -7.19 -5.57 -11.47
N ALA A 124 -7.15 -4.91 -10.31
CA ALA A 124 -6.43 -3.67 -10.15
C ALA A 124 -5.95 -3.46 -8.70
N GLY A 125 -5.11 -2.44 -8.48
CA GLY A 125 -4.59 -2.11 -7.16
C GLY A 125 -3.64 -3.20 -6.64
N PHE A 126 -2.74 -3.69 -7.47
CA PHE A 126 -1.78 -4.71 -7.08
C PHE A 126 -0.57 -4.08 -6.40
N ASN A 127 -0.79 -3.59 -5.18
CA ASN A 127 0.11 -2.79 -4.33
C ASN A 127 1.39 -3.58 -3.94
N SER A 128 2.47 -3.49 -4.72
CA SER A 128 3.80 -4.07 -4.44
C SER A 128 3.91 -5.59 -4.19
N ILE A 129 2.78 -6.30 -4.16
CA ILE A 129 2.67 -7.77 -4.15
C ILE A 129 2.13 -8.28 -5.49
N GLY A 130 1.96 -7.41 -6.48
CA GLY A 130 1.33 -7.73 -7.75
C GLY A 130 1.96 -8.90 -8.50
N ILE A 131 3.29 -8.89 -8.63
CA ILE A 131 4.02 -9.98 -9.29
C ILE A 131 3.80 -11.31 -8.54
N GLN A 132 3.80 -11.29 -7.21
CA GLN A 132 3.58 -12.47 -6.38
C GLN A 132 2.14 -13.00 -6.49
N ALA A 133 1.16 -12.12 -6.48
CA ALA A 133 -0.26 -12.47 -6.47
C ALA A 133 -0.85 -12.76 -7.87
N ALA A 134 -0.22 -12.26 -8.94
CA ALA A 134 -0.78 -12.28 -10.30
C ALA A 134 -1.21 -13.67 -10.78
N GLY A 135 -0.43 -14.71 -10.50
CA GLY A 135 -0.76 -16.08 -10.91
C GLY A 135 -2.06 -16.58 -10.28
N GLY A 136 -2.22 -16.40 -8.97
CA GLY A 136 -3.42 -16.80 -8.24
C GLY A 136 -4.63 -15.95 -8.59
N ALA A 137 -4.46 -14.61 -8.61
CA ALA A 137 -5.51 -13.67 -8.95
C ALA A 137 -6.05 -13.89 -10.38
N GLY A 138 -5.16 -14.11 -11.34
CA GLY A 138 -5.54 -14.40 -12.72
C GLY A 138 -6.32 -15.71 -12.85
N LYS A 139 -5.89 -16.77 -12.17
CA LYS A 139 -6.61 -18.05 -12.13
C LYS A 139 -8.02 -17.87 -11.58
N TYR A 140 -8.16 -17.26 -10.40
CA TYR A 140 -9.46 -17.12 -9.74
C TYR A 140 -10.41 -16.21 -10.51
N LEU A 141 -9.92 -15.13 -11.10
CA LEU A 141 -10.75 -14.26 -11.93
C LEU A 141 -11.21 -14.97 -13.20
N ALA A 142 -10.35 -15.78 -13.84
CA ALA A 142 -10.73 -16.58 -15.01
C ALA A 142 -11.81 -17.63 -14.68
N GLU A 143 -11.65 -18.35 -13.56
CA GLU A 143 -12.65 -19.31 -13.07
C GLU A 143 -13.98 -18.63 -12.74
N TRP A 144 -13.93 -17.44 -12.14
CA TRP A 144 -15.10 -16.62 -11.85
C TRP A 144 -15.82 -16.20 -13.14
N ILE A 145 -15.11 -15.67 -14.13
CA ILE A 145 -15.70 -15.29 -15.44
C ILE A 145 -16.41 -16.47 -16.11
N ILE A 146 -15.82 -17.66 -16.08
CA ILE A 146 -16.39 -18.86 -16.72
C ILE A 146 -17.62 -19.38 -15.96
N SER A 147 -17.57 -19.37 -14.64
CA SER A 147 -18.57 -20.01 -13.79
C SER A 147 -19.73 -19.08 -13.39
N GLY A 148 -19.53 -17.76 -13.51
CA GLY A 148 -20.46 -16.73 -13.06
C GLY A 148 -20.43 -16.47 -11.55
N GLU A 149 -19.60 -17.20 -10.80
CA GLU A 149 -19.41 -17.06 -9.35
C GLU A 149 -17.96 -17.34 -8.96
N PRO A 150 -17.44 -16.75 -7.85
CA PRO A 150 -16.06 -16.94 -7.45
C PRO A 150 -15.79 -18.39 -7.00
N PRO A 151 -14.60 -18.95 -7.29
CA PRO A 151 -14.28 -20.35 -6.98
C PRO A 151 -14.12 -20.64 -5.48
N CYS A 152 -13.94 -19.62 -4.66
CA CYS A 152 -13.88 -19.68 -3.20
C CYS A 152 -14.28 -18.31 -2.61
N ASP A 153 -14.23 -18.18 -1.28
CA ASP A 153 -14.42 -16.87 -0.65
C ASP A 153 -13.25 -15.94 -1.02
N LEU A 154 -13.59 -14.82 -1.66
CA LEU A 154 -12.66 -13.79 -2.12
C LEU A 154 -13.06 -12.41 -1.58
N TRP A 155 -13.90 -12.34 -0.54
CA TRP A 155 -14.48 -11.08 -0.07
C TRP A 155 -13.44 -10.00 0.29
N GLU A 156 -12.30 -10.39 0.86
CA GLU A 156 -11.22 -9.47 1.25
C GLU A 156 -10.59 -8.75 0.04
N VAL A 157 -10.66 -9.36 -1.14
CA VAL A 157 -10.12 -8.80 -2.39
C VAL A 157 -11.23 -8.49 -3.40
N ASP A 158 -12.49 -8.64 -3.04
CA ASP A 158 -13.63 -8.36 -3.92
C ASP A 158 -13.77 -6.85 -4.15
N ILE A 159 -13.99 -6.44 -5.40
CA ILE A 159 -14.20 -5.04 -5.78
C ILE A 159 -15.42 -4.40 -5.08
N ARG A 160 -16.40 -5.20 -4.66
CA ARG A 160 -17.65 -4.76 -4.01
C ARG A 160 -17.48 -4.43 -2.52
N ARG A 161 -16.34 -4.75 -1.90
CA ARG A 161 -16.07 -4.37 -0.50
C ARG A 161 -15.98 -2.85 -0.31
N ASN A 162 -15.63 -2.15 -1.39
CA ASN A 162 -15.48 -0.71 -1.38
C ASN A 162 -16.84 0.01 -1.27
N GLN A 163 -16.81 1.15 -0.59
CA GLN A 163 -17.93 2.08 -0.49
C GLN A 163 -17.84 3.16 -1.56
N PRO A 164 -18.98 3.69 -2.07
CA PRO A 164 -18.97 4.69 -3.15
C PRO A 164 -18.10 5.93 -2.88
N PHE A 165 -18.03 6.39 -1.62
CA PHE A 165 -17.22 7.56 -1.25
C PHE A 165 -15.70 7.32 -1.38
N GLN A 166 -15.25 6.06 -1.37
CA GLN A 166 -13.83 5.72 -1.44
C GLN A 166 -13.25 5.92 -2.85
N ASN A 167 -14.09 6.16 -3.87
CA ASN A 167 -13.63 6.63 -5.18
C ASN A 167 -13.20 8.12 -5.18
N ASN A 168 -13.29 8.82 -4.05
CA ASN A 168 -12.89 10.22 -3.94
C ASN A 168 -11.35 10.35 -3.99
N LYS A 169 -10.83 11.19 -4.88
CA LYS A 169 -9.38 11.39 -5.07
C LYS A 169 -8.66 11.92 -3.83
N THR A 170 -9.28 12.84 -3.09
CA THR A 170 -8.70 13.40 -1.85
C THR A 170 -8.68 12.34 -0.74
N TYR A 171 -9.74 11.54 -0.62
CA TYR A 171 -9.76 10.39 0.29
C TYR A 171 -8.61 9.43 -0.01
N LEU A 172 -8.53 9.01 -1.28
CA LEU A 172 -7.54 8.04 -1.73
C LEU A 172 -6.12 8.55 -1.51
N ALA A 173 -5.82 9.77 -1.95
CA ALA A 173 -4.50 10.33 -1.83
C ALA A 173 -4.06 10.52 -0.37
N ASN A 174 -4.99 10.90 0.52
CA ASN A 174 -4.69 10.97 1.94
C ASN A 174 -4.55 9.59 2.59
N ARG A 175 -5.25 8.55 2.11
CA ARG A 175 -5.17 7.20 2.68
C ARG A 175 -3.87 6.51 2.27
N VAL A 176 -3.44 6.66 1.01
CA VAL A 176 -2.26 5.95 0.52
C VAL A 176 -0.93 6.43 1.12
N THR A 177 -0.91 7.60 1.75
CA THR A 177 0.26 8.06 2.54
C THR A 177 0.57 7.13 3.72
N GLU A 178 -0.43 6.37 4.19
CA GLU A 178 -0.33 5.44 5.32
C GLU A 178 -0.25 3.99 4.86
N THR A 179 -1.02 3.59 3.83
CA THR A 179 -1.15 2.16 3.45
C THR A 179 0.14 1.53 2.96
N LEU A 180 0.99 2.27 2.22
CA LEU A 180 2.26 1.73 1.73
C LEU A 180 3.18 1.32 2.88
N GLY A 181 3.39 2.20 3.86
CA GLY A 181 4.21 1.90 5.03
C GLY A 181 3.57 0.82 5.93
N TYR A 182 2.24 0.74 5.96
CA TYR A 182 1.51 -0.27 6.71
C TYR A 182 1.80 -1.70 6.26
N LEU A 183 2.25 -1.92 5.02
CA LEU A 183 2.67 -3.24 4.55
C LEU A 183 3.74 -3.86 5.47
N TYR A 184 4.65 -3.03 6.02
CA TYR A 184 5.76 -3.46 6.89
C TYR A 184 5.53 -3.10 8.37
N ASP A 185 4.35 -2.58 8.71
CA ASP A 185 3.97 -2.37 10.10
C ASP A 185 3.40 -3.66 10.73
N ASN A 186 3.24 -3.65 12.04
CA ASN A 186 2.60 -4.73 12.78
C ASN A 186 1.08 -4.72 12.57
N HIS A 187 0.56 -5.81 12.00
CA HIS A 187 -0.88 -5.98 11.74
C HIS A 187 -1.63 -6.41 13.00
N TYR A 188 -1.85 -5.47 13.92
CA TYR A 188 -2.66 -5.71 15.11
C TYR A 188 -4.14 -5.89 14.75
N PRO A 189 -4.87 -6.76 15.46
CA PRO A 189 -6.32 -6.84 15.34
C PRO A 189 -6.97 -5.48 15.60
N TYR A 190 -8.00 -5.16 14.81
CA TYR A 190 -8.74 -3.91 14.91
C TYR A 190 -7.92 -2.64 14.64
N HIS A 191 -6.78 -2.74 13.95
CA HIS A 191 -6.02 -1.58 13.47
C HIS A 191 -6.96 -0.54 12.83
N GLN A 192 -6.71 0.74 13.13
CA GLN A 192 -7.50 1.86 12.67
C GLN A 192 -6.56 2.82 11.95
N TYR A 193 -6.80 3.02 10.65
CA TYR A 193 -6.08 4.05 9.90
C TYR A 193 -6.28 5.41 10.57
N GLU A 194 -5.20 6.17 10.66
CA GLU A 194 -5.20 7.54 11.18
C GLU A 194 -5.63 8.54 10.10
N THR A 195 -5.32 8.22 8.84
CA THR A 195 -5.61 9.07 7.69
C THR A 195 -7.02 8.87 7.12
N ALA A 196 -7.50 9.92 6.46
CA ALA A 196 -8.79 9.92 5.75
C ALA A 196 -9.99 9.55 6.65
N ARG A 197 -9.98 10.04 7.90
CA ARG A 197 -10.98 9.81 8.95
C ARG A 197 -12.01 10.94 9.07
N GLY A 198 -13.08 10.69 9.82
CA GLY A 198 -14.07 11.70 10.18
C GLY A 198 -15.06 12.08 9.07
N LEU A 199 -15.13 11.28 8.00
CA LEU A 199 -15.91 11.59 6.80
C LEU A 199 -17.42 11.42 7.02
N ARG A 200 -17.83 10.33 7.68
CA ARG A 200 -19.24 10.06 7.97
C ARG A 200 -19.40 9.93 9.47
N LYS A 201 -20.23 10.80 10.04
CA LYS A 201 -20.49 10.88 11.47
C LYS A 201 -21.98 10.78 11.69
N THR A 202 -22.38 10.03 12.71
CA THR A 202 -23.78 10.03 13.14
C THR A 202 -24.11 11.35 13.85
N PRO A 203 -25.39 11.74 13.98
CA PRO A 203 -25.79 12.90 14.78
C PRO A 203 -25.36 12.80 16.26
N LEU A 204 -25.04 11.59 16.75
CA LEU A 204 -24.60 11.33 18.11
C LEU A 204 -23.07 11.39 18.26
N TYR A 205 -22.31 11.68 17.20
CA TYR A 205 -20.86 11.67 17.25
C TYR A 205 -20.30 12.61 18.32
N GLU A 206 -20.66 13.90 18.32
CA GLU A 206 -20.20 14.84 19.35
C GLU A 206 -20.72 14.48 20.74
N PHE A 207 -21.98 13.99 20.84
CA PHE A 207 -22.55 13.52 22.10
C PHE A 207 -21.72 12.39 22.73
N TYR A 208 -21.25 11.43 21.93
CA TYR A 208 -20.42 10.32 22.38
C TYR A 208 -18.97 10.75 22.63
N LYS A 209 -18.44 11.64 21.80
CA LYS A 209 -17.10 12.22 21.98
C LYS A 209 -16.96 12.91 23.33
N ASP A 210 -17.93 13.75 23.70
CA ASP A 210 -17.99 14.44 25.00
C ASP A 210 -18.09 13.48 26.21
N ARG A 211 -18.33 12.19 25.96
CA ARG A 211 -18.45 11.13 26.97
C ARG A 211 -17.28 10.16 26.92
N GLY A 212 -16.21 10.51 26.21
CA GLY A 212 -14.99 9.71 26.16
C GLY A 212 -15.03 8.57 25.14
N ALA A 213 -15.83 8.67 24.07
CA ALA A 213 -15.83 7.65 23.03
C ALA A 213 -14.48 7.57 22.31
N CYS A 214 -13.93 6.36 22.28
CA CYS A 214 -12.80 6.00 21.42
C CYS A 214 -13.36 5.45 20.10
N PHE A 215 -13.24 6.25 19.04
CA PHE A 215 -13.84 5.95 17.74
C PHE A 215 -12.96 5.06 16.87
N GLY A 216 -13.56 4.00 16.32
CA GLY A 216 -13.08 3.34 15.12
C GLY A 216 -13.86 3.77 13.88
N GLU A 217 -13.33 3.44 12.72
CA GLU A 217 -13.95 3.67 11.42
C GLU A 217 -14.23 2.35 10.72
N VAL A 218 -15.45 2.21 10.20
CA VAL A 218 -15.82 1.14 9.28
C VAL A 218 -16.74 1.71 8.21
N ALA A 219 -16.42 1.46 6.94
CA ALA A 219 -17.20 1.94 5.79
C ALA A 219 -17.40 3.48 5.79
N GLY A 220 -16.40 4.21 6.24
CA GLY A 220 -16.33 5.66 6.41
C GLY A 220 -17.01 6.21 7.67
N TRP A 221 -17.70 5.36 8.44
CA TRP A 221 -18.44 5.77 9.62
C TRP A 221 -17.59 5.73 10.88
N GLU A 222 -17.52 6.86 11.57
CA GLU A 222 -17.00 6.92 12.93
C GLU A 222 -17.99 6.28 13.91
N ARG A 223 -17.58 5.18 14.54
CA ARG A 223 -18.36 4.41 15.52
C ARG A 223 -17.59 4.29 16.82
N ALA A 224 -18.26 4.55 17.94
CA ALA A 224 -17.65 4.38 19.25
C ALA A 224 -17.36 2.88 19.46
N ASN A 225 -16.09 2.50 19.55
CA ASN A 225 -15.68 1.12 19.83
C ASN A 225 -15.84 0.84 21.33
N TRP A 226 -15.45 1.81 22.16
CA TRP A 226 -15.52 1.76 23.61
C TRP A 226 -15.47 3.20 24.19
N PHE A 227 -15.65 3.33 25.50
CA PHE A 227 -15.62 4.63 26.20
C PHE A 227 -14.58 4.60 27.31
N VAL A 228 -13.77 5.66 27.41
CA VAL A 228 -12.86 5.85 28.56
C VAL A 228 -13.65 6.20 29.82
N PRO A 229 -13.12 5.87 31.02
CA PRO A 229 -13.66 6.38 32.28
C PRO A 229 -13.74 7.91 32.28
N LYS A 230 -14.71 8.47 33.02
CA LYS A 230 -14.95 9.92 33.04
C LYS A 230 -13.73 10.72 33.54
N GLU A 231 -12.89 10.09 34.34
CA GLU A 231 -11.66 10.69 34.89
C GLU A 231 -10.54 10.84 33.84
N MET A 232 -10.69 10.22 32.66
CA MET A 232 -9.73 10.26 31.55
C MET A 232 -10.22 11.08 30.34
N ILE A 233 -11.38 11.74 30.46
CA ILE A 233 -11.93 12.66 29.45
C ILE A 233 -11.31 14.05 29.66
#